data_AF-A0ABF7R0R9-F1
#
_entry.id   AF-A0ABF7R0R9-F1
#
_cell.length_a   1.000
_cell.length_b   1.000
_cell.length_c   1.000
_cell.angle_alpha   90.00
_cell.angle_beta   90.00
_cell.angle_gamma   90.00
#
_symmetry.space_group_name_H-M   'P 1'
#
loop_
_entity.id
_entity.type
_entity.pdbx_description
1 polymer ?
#
loop_
_entity_poly.entity_id
_entity_poly.type
_entity_poly.pdbx_seq_one_letter_code
_entity_poly.pdbx_strand_id
1 'polypeptide(L)'
;MEIITPFVDDINDQISIYVEHLNSGKLRLSDDGYTLSNLTFMGLDLTTTRKGLVDKVLNQFNIKIIEEETLSIEGPEDDFPTMKFNLLSAILRINDLTFTKRDTVENLFFDEVITYLRRQ
;
A
#
# COMPACT_ATOMS: atom_id res chain seq x y z
N MET A 1 7.16 -17.66 7.57
CA MET A 1 7.98 -17.82 6.35
C MET A 1 7.95 -16.50 5.60
N GLU A 2 9.06 -16.05 5.04
CA GLU A 2 9.12 -14.85 4.20
C GLU A 2 9.07 -15.23 2.72
N ILE A 3 8.33 -14.45 1.93
CA ILE A 3 8.26 -14.54 0.47
C ILE A 3 8.67 -13.20 -0.12
N ILE A 4 9.83 -13.17 -0.76
CA ILE A 4 10.29 -12.02 -1.53
C ILE A 4 9.58 -12.04 -2.88
N THR A 5 8.89 -10.95 -3.21
CA THR A 5 8.21 -10.80 -4.49
C THR A 5 9.15 -10.20 -5.55
N PRO A 6 8.90 -10.40 -6.86
CA PRO A 6 9.67 -9.74 -7.92
C PRO A 6 9.29 -8.25 -8.09
N PHE A 7 8.49 -7.69 -7.19
CA PHE A 7 8.04 -6.30 -7.22
C PHE A 7 8.80 -5.49 -6.18
N VAL A 8 8.92 -4.19 -6.47
CA VAL A 8 9.58 -3.23 -5.60
C VAL A 8 8.62 -2.12 -5.21
N ASP A 9 8.92 -1.45 -4.10
CA ASP A 9 8.22 -0.25 -3.66
C ASP A 9 8.72 1.01 -4.41
N ASP A 10 8.29 2.18 -3.94
CA ASP A 10 8.60 3.47 -4.55
C ASP A 10 10.01 4.00 -4.26
N ILE A 11 10.79 3.32 -3.39
CA ILE A 11 12.23 3.56 -3.22
C ILE A 11 13.11 2.46 -3.84
N ASN A 12 12.49 1.50 -4.54
CA ASN A 12 13.10 0.32 -5.17
C ASN A 12 13.53 -0.80 -4.22
N ASP A 13 12.98 -0.84 -3.00
CA ASP A 13 13.17 -1.96 -2.10
C ASP A 13 12.23 -3.11 -2.44
N GLN A 14 12.69 -4.35 -2.24
CA GLN A 14 11.89 -5.53 -2.54
C GLN A 14 10.70 -5.64 -1.59
N ILE A 15 9.52 -5.94 -2.15
CA ILE A 15 8.32 -6.17 -1.34
C ILE A 15 8.35 -7.61 -0.83
N SER A 16 8.39 -7.76 0.50
CA SER A 16 8.29 -9.04 1.21
C SER A 16 6.87 -9.27 1.74
N ILE A 17 6.43 -10.53 1.70
CA ILE A 17 5.18 -10.99 2.32
C ILE A 17 5.53 -12.05 3.36
N TYR A 18 5.01 -11.88 4.57
CA TYR A 18 5.19 -12.82 5.67
C TYR A 18 3.98 -13.74 5.79
N VAL A 19 4.24 -15.03 5.97
CA VAL A 19 3.23 -16.09 6.10
C VAL A 19 3.30 -16.71 7.48
N GLU A 20 2.18 -16.72 8.19
CA GLU A 20 1.99 -17.29 9.53
C GLU A 20 0.84 -18.32 9.51
N HIS A 21 1.02 -19.46 10.16
CA HIS A 21 -0.07 -20.40 10.45
C HIS A 21 -0.71 -20.03 11.79
N LEU A 22 -2.01 -19.74 11.77
CA LEU A 22 -2.77 -19.40 12.97
C LEU A 22 -3.29 -20.65 13.67
N ASN A 23 -3.49 -20.54 14.99
CA ASN A 23 -4.09 -21.61 15.82
C ASN A 23 -5.50 -22.04 15.34
N SER A 24 -6.17 -21.20 14.56
CA SER A 24 -7.47 -21.48 13.95
C SER A 24 -7.40 -22.41 12.74
N GLY A 25 -6.20 -22.80 12.29
CA GLY A 25 -5.99 -23.58 11.06
C GLY A 25 -5.99 -22.74 9.79
N LYS A 26 -6.02 -21.40 9.91
CA LYS A 26 -5.92 -20.46 8.78
C LYS A 26 -4.48 -20.00 8.57
N LEU A 27 -4.21 -19.48 7.38
CA LEU A 27 -3.02 -18.68 7.10
C LEU A 27 -3.31 -17.20 7.34
N ARG A 28 -2.29 -16.48 7.79
CA ARG A 28 -2.20 -15.03 7.75
C ARG A 28 -1.04 -14.63 6.83
N LEU A 29 -1.31 -13.70 5.93
CA LEU A 29 -0.31 -13.02 5.12
C LEU A 29 -0.24 -11.57 5.57
N SER A 30 0.97 -11.04 5.74
CA SER A 30 1.19 -9.66 6.16
C SER A 30 2.39 -8.99 5.51
N ASP A 31 2.45 -7.66 5.61
CA ASP A 31 3.58 -6.82 5.18
C ASP A 31 4.51 -6.42 6.36
N ASP A 32 4.24 -6.92 7.56
CA ASP A 32 4.98 -6.61 8.80
C ASP A 32 5.05 -5.11 9.13
N GLY A 33 4.00 -4.35 8.76
CA GLY A 33 3.90 -2.91 9.06
C GLY A 33 4.76 -2.03 8.17
N TYR A 34 5.48 -2.60 7.20
CA TYR A 34 6.42 -1.89 6.35
C TYR A 34 5.73 -0.78 5.53
N THR A 35 4.60 -1.08 4.88
CA THR A 35 4.02 -0.19 3.86
C THR A 35 3.62 1.17 4.44
N LEU A 36 2.84 1.17 5.53
CA LEU A 36 2.37 2.41 6.14
C LEU A 36 3.50 3.16 6.87
N SER A 37 4.43 2.42 7.47
CA SER A 37 5.63 2.99 8.09
C SER A 37 6.50 3.69 7.06
N ASN A 38 6.72 3.09 5.89
CA ASN A 38 7.52 3.68 4.82
C ASN A 38 6.89 4.95 4.28
N LEU A 39 5.56 4.99 4.07
CA LEU A 39 4.86 6.22 3.68
C LEU A 39 5.13 7.37 4.66
N THR A 40 5.06 7.07 5.95
CA THR A 40 5.30 8.05 7.02
C THR A 40 6.77 8.50 7.02
N PHE A 41 7.70 7.57 6.92
CA PHE A 41 9.15 7.85 6.81
C PHE A 41 9.48 8.73 5.59
N MET A 42 8.78 8.52 4.48
CA MET A 42 8.88 9.30 3.25
C MET A 42 8.20 10.68 3.32
N GLY A 43 7.73 11.09 4.50
CA GLY A 43 7.11 12.38 4.76
C GLY A 43 5.68 12.51 4.25
N LEU A 44 4.99 11.40 4.00
CA LEU A 44 3.59 11.42 3.58
C LEU A 44 2.66 11.39 4.80
N ASP A 45 2.22 12.57 5.24
CA ASP A 45 1.19 12.66 6.28
C ASP A 45 -0.11 11.98 5.82
N LEU A 46 -0.60 10.98 6.56
CA LEU A 46 -1.90 10.35 6.34
C LEU A 46 -3.04 11.28 6.80
N THR A 47 -3.28 12.36 6.03
CA THR A 47 -4.42 13.26 6.21
C THR A 47 -5.75 12.51 6.05
N THR A 48 -6.87 13.11 6.46
CA THR A 48 -8.21 12.51 6.32
C THR A 48 -8.49 12.01 4.90
N THR A 49 -8.08 12.77 3.88
CA THR A 49 -8.25 12.37 2.48
C THR A 49 -7.42 11.14 2.12
N ARG A 50 -6.14 11.12 2.52
CA ARG A 50 -5.23 9.99 2.22
C ARG A 50 -5.62 8.73 3.00
N LYS A 51 -6.04 8.86 4.26
CA LYS A 51 -6.64 7.77 5.04
C LYS A 51 -7.85 7.19 4.31
N GLY A 52 -8.75 8.04 3.80
CA GLY A 52 -9.88 7.59 2.98
C GLY A 52 -9.47 6.90 1.66
N LEU A 53 -8.30 7.21 1.10
CA LEU A 53 -7.75 6.46 -0.04
C LEU A 53 -7.21 5.10 0.40
N VAL A 54 -6.43 5.05 1.47
CA VAL A 54 -5.95 3.79 2.07
C VAL A 54 -7.14 2.88 2.38
N ASP A 55 -8.17 3.38 3.08
CA ASP A 55 -9.37 2.61 3.43
C ASP A 55 -10.08 2.04 2.20
N LYS A 56 -10.14 2.78 1.10
CA LYS A 56 -10.70 2.27 -0.16
C LYS A 56 -9.88 1.11 -0.72
N VAL A 57 -8.56 1.20 -0.68
CA VAL A 57 -7.66 0.13 -1.14
C VAL A 57 -7.81 -1.10 -0.25
N LEU A 58 -7.82 -0.92 1.07
CA LEU A 58 -8.00 -2.01 2.02
C LEU A 58 -9.31 -2.77 1.77
N ASN A 59 -10.41 -2.03 1.61
CA ASN A 59 -11.71 -2.62 1.30
C ASN A 59 -11.74 -3.30 -0.07
N GLN A 60 -11.07 -2.74 -1.08
CA GLN A 60 -11.02 -3.31 -2.43
C GLN A 60 -10.35 -4.69 -2.45
N PHE A 61 -9.31 -4.89 -1.63
CA PHE A 61 -8.51 -6.11 -1.62
C PHE A 61 -8.75 -7.00 -0.39
N ASN A 62 -9.77 -6.70 0.42
CA ASN A 62 -10.09 -7.43 1.66
C ASN A 62 -8.92 -7.48 2.66
N ILE A 63 -8.17 -6.38 2.76
CA ILE A 63 -7.06 -6.22 3.69
C ILE A 63 -7.56 -5.57 4.97
N LYS A 64 -7.00 -6.00 6.10
CA LYS A 64 -7.20 -5.39 7.41
C LYS A 64 -5.89 -4.80 7.89
N ILE A 65 -5.99 -3.74 8.68
CA ILE A 65 -4.88 -3.28 9.51
C ILE A 65 -4.99 -4.01 10.84
N ILE A 66 -3.91 -4.66 11.27
CA ILE A 66 -3.77 -5.26 12.60
C ILE A 66 -2.79 -4.44 13.45
N GLU A 67 -2.21 -5.04 14.48
CA GLU A 67 -1.24 -4.39 15.36
C GLU A 67 -0.08 -3.76 14.57
N GLU A 68 0.46 -2.65 15.08
CA GLU A 68 1.62 -1.96 14.50
C GLU A 68 1.42 -1.51 13.04
N GLU A 69 0.19 -1.12 12.68
CA GLU A 69 -0.16 -0.67 11.33
C GLU A 69 0.09 -1.73 10.23
N THR A 70 0.16 -3.00 10.63
CA THR A 70 0.44 -4.12 9.72
C THR A 70 -0.75 -4.41 8.81
N LEU A 71 -0.52 -4.40 7.50
CA LEU A 71 -1.48 -4.86 6.50
C LEU A 71 -1.54 -6.38 6.52
N SER A 72 -2.75 -6.92 6.61
CA SER A 72 -2.96 -8.35 6.82
C SER A 72 -4.20 -8.89 6.13
N ILE A 73 -4.10 -10.13 5.67
CA ILE A 73 -5.22 -10.93 5.16
C ILE A 73 -5.16 -12.35 5.73
N GLU A 74 -6.31 -12.88 6.11
CA GLU A 74 -6.43 -14.22 6.70
C GLU A 74 -7.43 -15.08 5.93
N GLY A 75 -7.11 -16.36 5.74
CA GLY A 75 -7.96 -17.29 5.02
C GLY A 75 -7.45 -18.73 5.11
N PRO A 76 -8.22 -19.71 4.57
CA PRO A 76 -7.74 -21.08 4.44
C PRO A 76 -6.51 -21.17 3.54
N GLU A 77 -5.72 -22.23 3.69
CA GLU A 77 -4.50 -22.44 2.89
C GLU A 77 -4.77 -22.49 1.38
N ASP A 78 -5.92 -23.02 0.97
CA ASP A 78 -6.37 -23.06 -0.43
C ASP A 78 -6.53 -21.66 -1.05
N ASP A 79 -6.78 -20.63 -0.23
CA ASP A 79 -6.92 -19.24 -0.68
C ASP A 79 -5.58 -18.50 -0.79
N PHE A 80 -4.46 -19.16 -0.46
CA PHE A 80 -3.12 -18.56 -0.48
C PHE A 80 -2.79 -17.78 -1.77
N PRO A 81 -3.07 -18.28 -3.00
CA PRO A 81 -2.77 -17.54 -4.21
C PRO A 81 -3.53 -16.20 -4.29
N THR A 82 -4.82 -16.22 -3.95
CA THR A 82 -5.70 -15.05 -3.97
C THR A 82 -5.31 -14.06 -2.87
N MET A 83 -5.04 -14.56 -1.68
CA MET A 83 -4.60 -13.74 -0.55
C MET A 83 -3.29 -13.01 -0.84
N LYS A 84 -2.32 -13.73 -1.41
CA LYS A 84 -1.03 -13.15 -1.83
C LYS A 84 -1.22 -12.08 -2.89
N PHE A 85 -2.05 -12.35 -3.91
CA PHE A 85 -2.36 -11.39 -4.96
C PHE A 85 -3.00 -10.11 -4.39
N ASN A 86 -3.97 -10.27 -3.49
CA ASN A 86 -4.68 -9.17 -2.87
C ASN A 86 -3.76 -8.30 -2.01
N LEU A 87 -2.97 -8.91 -1.13
CA LEU A 87 -2.04 -8.18 -0.27
C LEU A 87 -1.02 -7.41 -1.10
N LEU A 88 -0.37 -8.07 -2.06
CA LEU A 88 0.60 -7.42 -2.95
C LEU A 88 -0.03 -6.26 -3.73
N SER A 89 -1.25 -6.45 -4.25
CA SER A 89 -1.97 -5.40 -4.98
C SER A 89 -2.31 -4.20 -4.10
N ALA A 90 -2.67 -4.45 -2.84
CA ALA A 90 -2.92 -3.41 -1.87
C ALA A 90 -1.65 -2.63 -1.52
N ILE A 91 -0.53 -3.32 -1.28
CA ILE A 91 0.78 -2.70 -1.02
C ILE A 91 1.16 -1.76 -2.17
N LEU A 92 1.15 -2.26 -3.41
CA LEU A 92 1.49 -1.46 -4.60
C LEU A 92 0.59 -0.23 -4.75
N ARG A 93 -0.72 -0.39 -4.52
CA ARG A 93 -1.68 0.71 -4.64
C ARG A 93 -1.55 1.75 -3.52
N ILE A 94 -1.17 1.31 -2.32
CA ILE A 94 -0.89 2.22 -1.19
C ILE A 94 0.42 2.97 -1.45
N ASN A 95 1.45 2.32 -1.99
CA ASN A 95 2.70 2.96 -2.39
C ASN A 95 2.46 4.08 -3.44
N ASP A 96 1.55 3.88 -4.39
CA ASP A 96 1.15 4.92 -5.36
C ASP A 96 0.67 6.23 -4.68
N LEU A 97 0.30 6.22 -3.40
CA LEU A 97 -0.08 7.45 -2.69
C LEU A 97 1.08 8.44 -2.53
N THR A 98 2.34 8.03 -2.73
CA THR A 98 3.47 8.96 -2.74
C THR A 98 3.45 9.94 -3.90
N PHE A 99 2.71 9.65 -4.98
CA PHE A 99 2.41 10.64 -6.03
C PHE A 99 1.52 11.80 -5.54
N THR A 100 0.87 11.66 -4.39
CA THR A 100 0.04 12.72 -3.79
C THR A 100 0.82 13.65 -2.87
N LYS A 101 2.15 13.51 -2.76
CA LYS A 101 3.00 14.43 -1.99
C LYS A 101 2.82 15.87 -2.48
N ARG A 102 2.94 16.81 -1.55
CA ARG A 102 2.66 18.23 -1.81
C ARG A 102 3.47 18.77 -2.97
N ASP A 103 4.78 18.52 -2.97
CA ASP A 103 5.69 18.99 -4.02
C ASP A 103 5.31 18.44 -5.40
N THR A 104 4.90 17.17 -5.47
CA THR A 104 4.41 16.54 -6.72
C THR A 104 3.15 17.22 -7.22
N VAL A 105 2.18 17.45 -6.33
CA VAL A 105 0.89 18.05 -6.68
C VAL A 105 1.02 19.54 -7.04
N GLU A 106 1.87 20.30 -6.33
CA GLU A 106 2.13 21.72 -6.64
C GLU A 106 2.79 21.89 -8.00
N ASN A 107 3.76 21.04 -8.34
CA ASN A 107 4.40 21.05 -9.67
C ASN A 107 3.41 20.72 -10.78
N LEU A 108 2.60 19.66 -10.62
CA LEU A 108 1.54 19.30 -11.58
C LEU A 108 0.55 20.44 -11.80
N PHE A 109 0.07 21.05 -10.71
CA PHE A 109 -0.85 22.19 -10.79
C PHE A 109 -0.22 23.39 -11.50
N PHE A 110 1.04 23.71 -11.21
CA PHE A 110 1.74 24.81 -11.87
C PHE A 110 1.87 24.59 -13.38
N ASP A 111 2.25 23.38 -13.81
CA ASP A 111 2.35 23.02 -15.22
C ASP A 111 1.00 23.14 -15.95
N GLU A 112 -0.09 22.71 -15.31
CA GLU A 112 -1.45 22.83 -15.85
C GLU A 112 -1.86 24.31 -16.00
N VAL A 113 -1.61 25.15 -14.99
CA VAL A 113 -1.95 26.58 -15.02
C VAL A 113 -1.16 27.31 -16.11
N ILE A 114 0.15 27.09 -16.21
CA ILE A 114 0.99 27.69 -17.26
C ILE A 114 0.53 27.24 -18.65
N THR A 115 0.21 25.96 -18.81
CA THR A 115 -0.30 25.42 -20.08
C THR A 115 -1.63 26.06 -20.47
N TYR A 116 -2.55 26.23 -19.51
CA TYR A 116 -3.83 26.91 -19.74
C TYR A 116 -3.64 28.36 -20.18
N LEU A 117 -2.79 29.11 -19.47
CA LEU A 117 -2.54 30.53 -19.77
C LEU A 117 -1.85 30.76 -21.13
N ARG A 118 -1.02 29.81 -21.59
CA ARG A 118 -0.34 29.89 -22.91
C ARG A 118 -1.25 29.53 -24.10
N ARG A 119 -2.40 28.91 -23.85
CA ARG A 119 -3.37 28.51 -24.89
C ARG A 119 -4.44 29.58 -25.17
N GLN A 120 -4.48 30.66 -24.37
CA GLN A 120 -5.27 31.86 -24.64
C GLN A 120 -4.41 32.91 -25.36
#